data_AF-A0AAD5IV09-F1
#
_entry.id   AF-A0AAD5IV09-F1
#
_cell.length_a   1.000
_cell.length_b   1.000
_cell.length_c   1.000
_cell.angle_alpha   90.00
_cell.angle_beta   90.00
_cell.angle_gamma   90.00
#
_symmetry.space_group_name_H-M   'P 1'
#
loop_
_entity.id
_entity.type
_entity.pdbx_description
1 polymer ?
#
loop_
_entity_poly.entity_id
_entity_poly.type
_entity_poly.pdbx_seq_one_letter_code
_entity_poly.pdbx_strand_id
1 'polypeptide(L)'
;MGIEKQILTPGNGPKPVAGQKVTVHCTGYGKNGDLSQKFWSTKDPGQQPFTFQIGKGSVIKGWDEGVMGMQLGETARLRCSPDYAYGAGGFPAWGIQPNSVLDFEIEVLSYQPLMNSFREALDFCDLDDMVILGLILPGPTKGMLVLSKRGWTRVFVVMIGGNAFQILGSSI
;
A
#
# COMPACT_ATOMS: atom_id res chain seq x y z
N MET A 1 14.89 22.07 -2.23
CA MET A 1 14.94 21.03 -1.17
C MET A 1 13.84 20.02 -1.45
N GLY A 2 14.09 18.73 -1.22
CA GLY A 2 13.22 17.63 -1.69
C GLY A 2 13.11 16.49 -0.69
N ILE A 3 13.06 15.26 -1.21
CA ILE A 3 13.23 14.03 -0.43
C ILE A 3 14.53 13.33 -0.79
N GLU A 4 15.19 12.75 0.21
CA GLU A 4 16.28 11.80 0.01
C GLU A 4 15.81 10.43 0.48
N LYS A 5 15.84 9.44 -0.42
CA LYS A 5 15.51 8.05 -0.10
C LYS A 5 16.79 7.24 0.03
N GLN A 6 16.96 6.60 1.18
CA GLN A 6 17.99 5.60 1.42
C GLN A 6 17.33 4.24 1.65
N ILE A 7 17.60 3.28 0.78
CA ILE A 7 17.10 1.91 0.95
C ILE A 7 17.91 1.22 2.04
N LEU A 8 17.24 0.74 3.09
CA LEU A 8 17.85 -0.03 4.18
C LEU A 8 17.78 -1.52 3.86
N THR A 9 16.60 -1.98 3.45
CA THR A 9 16.34 -3.35 3.03
C THR A 9 15.58 -3.32 1.69
N PRO A 10 16.09 -3.93 0.62
CA PRO A 10 15.38 -3.98 -0.65
C PRO A 10 14.13 -4.85 -0.53
N GLY A 11 13.04 -4.40 -1.14
CA GLY A 11 11.86 -5.21 -1.37
C GLY A 11 11.95 -5.96 -2.70
N ASN A 12 11.16 -7.02 -2.85
CA ASN A 12 11.14 -7.86 -4.07
C ASN A 12 9.77 -7.85 -4.79
N GLY A 13 8.78 -7.11 -4.28
CA GLY A 13 7.46 -7.07 -4.93
C GLY A 13 7.23 -5.85 -5.82
N PRO A 14 6.06 -5.79 -6.46
CA PRO A 14 5.72 -4.72 -7.40
C PRO A 14 5.70 -3.36 -6.70
N LYS A 15 5.97 -2.29 -7.46
CA LYS A 15 5.85 -0.92 -6.96
C LYS A 15 4.38 -0.53 -6.83
N PRO A 16 3.99 0.23 -5.79
CA PRO A 16 2.63 0.70 -5.64
C PRO A 16 2.30 1.75 -6.72
N VAL A 17 1.03 1.78 -7.12
CA VAL A 17 0.50 2.73 -8.12
C VAL A 17 -0.30 3.82 -7.41
N ALA A 18 -0.23 5.06 -7.91
CA ALA A 18 -1.03 6.17 -7.39
C ALA A 18 -2.52 5.81 -7.29
N GLY A 19 -3.12 6.06 -6.12
CA GLY A 19 -4.49 5.71 -5.77
C GLY A 19 -4.62 4.40 -4.96
N GLN A 20 -3.60 3.53 -4.95
CA GLN A 20 -3.62 2.32 -4.12
C GLN A 20 -3.60 2.66 -2.64
N LYS A 21 -4.28 1.83 -1.83
CA LYS A 21 -4.13 1.87 -0.38
C LYS A 21 -2.89 1.08 0.00
N VAL A 22 -1.92 1.74 0.61
CA VAL A 22 -0.66 1.14 1.06
C VAL A 22 -0.69 1.08 2.58
N THR A 23 -0.29 -0.06 3.12
CA THR A 23 -0.14 -0.29 4.56
C THR A 23 1.35 -0.39 4.88
N VAL A 24 1.82 0.48 5.77
CA VAL A 24 3.23 0.57 6.15
C VAL A 24 3.41 0.51 7.65
N HIS A 25 4.55 -0.01 8.07
CA HIS A 25 5.14 0.39 9.33
C HIS A 25 6.00 1.64 9.11
N CYS A 26 5.83 2.63 9.97
CA CYS A 26 6.64 3.84 9.96
C CYS A 26 7.14 4.18 11.37
N THR A 27 8.35 4.73 11.42
CA THR A 27 8.92 5.42 12.57
C THR A 27 9.40 6.80 12.14
N GLY A 28 8.95 7.85 12.82
CA GLY A 28 9.32 9.24 12.56
C GLY A 28 10.29 9.79 13.60
N TYR A 29 11.33 10.47 13.12
CA TYR A 29 12.38 11.13 13.89
C TYR A 29 12.48 12.62 13.56
N GLY A 30 12.91 13.43 14.52
CA GLY A 30 12.97 14.90 14.40
C GLY A 30 12.22 15.66 15.50
N LYS A 31 11.95 15.01 16.65
CA LYS A 31 11.24 15.67 17.75
C LYS A 31 12.06 16.86 18.25
N ASN A 32 11.41 18.02 18.38
CA ASN A 32 12.05 19.27 18.80
C ASN A 32 13.26 19.69 17.95
N GLY A 33 13.32 19.27 16.68
CA GLY A 33 14.44 19.56 15.78
C GLY A 33 15.61 18.59 15.90
N ASP A 34 15.51 17.56 16.74
CA ASP A 34 16.54 16.53 16.91
C ASP A 34 16.18 15.26 16.12
N LEU A 35 16.93 14.99 15.05
CA LEU A 35 16.77 13.82 14.20
C LEU A 35 17.13 12.48 14.88
N SER A 36 17.74 12.51 16.07
CA SER A 36 17.94 11.30 16.89
C SER A 36 16.70 10.96 17.72
N GLN A 37 15.80 11.93 17.93
CA GLN A 37 14.61 11.74 18.76
C GLN A 37 13.41 11.32 17.94
N LYS A 38 12.87 10.16 18.30
CA LYS A 38 11.61 9.62 17.78
C LYS A 38 10.43 10.43 18.30
N PHE A 39 9.52 10.87 17.42
CA PHE A 39 8.26 11.51 17.81
C PHE A 39 7.05 10.57 17.69
N TRP A 40 7.12 9.59 16.79
CA TRP A 40 6.03 8.63 16.55
C TRP A 40 6.55 7.33 15.93
N SER A 41 5.91 6.21 16.24
CA SER A 41 6.25 4.88 15.71
C SER A 41 5.03 3.98 15.72
N THR A 42 4.76 3.33 14.60
CA THR A 42 3.75 2.27 14.46
C THR A 42 4.23 0.92 14.99
N LYS A 43 5.53 0.78 15.31
CA LYS A 43 6.11 -0.44 15.89
C LYS A 43 6.03 -0.44 17.42
N ASP A 44 5.55 0.65 18.02
CA ASP A 44 5.44 0.76 19.48
C ASP A 44 4.25 -0.08 20.01
N PRO A 45 4.31 -0.60 21.25
CA PRO A 45 3.27 -1.46 21.80
C PRO A 45 1.88 -0.82 21.76
N GLY A 46 0.91 -1.51 21.17
CA GLY A 46 -0.48 -1.06 21.04
C GLY A 46 -0.77 -0.19 19.81
N GLN A 47 0.23 0.09 18.97
CA GLN A 47 0.04 0.75 17.68
C GLN A 47 -0.24 -0.28 16.57
N GLN A 48 -0.87 0.19 15.49
CA GLN A 48 -1.18 -0.62 14.31
C GLN A 48 -0.44 -0.06 13.09
N PRO A 49 -0.23 -0.87 12.04
CA PRO A 49 0.26 -0.37 10.76
C PRO A 49 -0.61 0.78 10.24
N PHE A 50 0.01 1.74 9.58
CA PHE A 50 -0.67 2.90 9.04
C PHE A 50 -1.05 2.66 7.58
N THR A 51 -2.34 2.76 7.27
CA THR A 51 -2.85 2.61 5.90
C THR A 51 -3.30 3.95 5.34
N PHE A 52 -2.82 4.30 4.15
CA PHE A 52 -3.16 5.54 3.45
C PHE A 52 -3.24 5.33 1.94
N GLN A 53 -3.89 6.25 1.24
CA GLN A 53 -3.91 6.26 -0.22
C GLN A 53 -2.72 7.05 -0.76
N ILE A 54 -1.90 6.40 -1.59
CA ILE A 54 -0.69 7.01 -2.14
C ILE A 54 -0.99 7.88 -3.35
N GLY A 55 -0.31 9.01 -3.49
CA GLY A 55 -0.40 9.88 -4.67
C GLY A 55 -1.72 10.65 -4.78
N LYS A 56 -2.43 10.81 -3.67
CA LYS A 56 -3.67 11.60 -3.56
C LYS A 56 -3.53 12.82 -2.65
N GLY A 57 -2.34 13.07 -2.09
CA GLY A 57 -2.12 14.14 -1.12
C GLY A 57 -2.78 13.87 0.23
N SER A 58 -3.05 12.61 0.56
CA SER A 58 -3.62 12.22 1.86
C SER A 58 -2.58 12.26 3.00
N VAL A 59 -1.30 12.29 2.65
CA VAL A 59 -0.15 12.36 3.55
C VAL A 59 0.81 13.47 3.10
N ILE A 60 1.88 13.71 3.87
CA ILE A 60 2.91 14.65 3.48
C ILE A 60 3.53 14.27 2.12
N LYS A 61 3.92 15.27 1.34
CA LYS A 61 4.44 15.07 -0.03
C LYS A 61 5.61 14.09 -0.07
N GLY A 62 6.47 14.12 0.94
CA GLY A 62 7.62 13.23 1.00
C GLY A 62 7.27 11.75 1.14
N TRP A 63 6.13 11.43 1.76
CA TRP A 63 5.63 10.06 1.79
C TRP A 63 4.99 9.66 0.45
N ASP A 64 4.19 10.55 -0.13
CA ASP A 64 3.55 10.29 -1.42
C ASP A 64 4.59 10.01 -2.52
N GLU A 65 5.65 10.81 -2.60
CA GLU A 65 6.73 10.60 -3.57
C GLU A 65 7.70 9.48 -3.16
N GLY A 66 8.05 9.40 -1.87
CA GLY A 66 9.03 8.44 -1.37
C GLY A 66 8.53 7.00 -1.45
N VAL A 67 7.31 6.74 -0.97
CA VAL A 67 6.71 5.39 -0.96
C VAL A 67 6.33 4.94 -2.37
N MET A 68 6.05 5.86 -3.30
CA MET A 68 5.74 5.51 -4.69
C MET A 68 6.96 4.90 -5.40
N GLY A 69 8.16 5.25 -4.95
CA GLY A 69 9.41 4.66 -5.41
C GLY A 69 9.81 3.36 -4.68
N MET A 70 9.05 2.88 -3.70
CA MET A 70 9.38 1.69 -2.90
C MET A 70 8.74 0.41 -3.45
N GLN A 71 9.33 -0.73 -3.13
CA GLN A 71 8.83 -2.07 -3.45
C GLN A 71 8.18 -2.76 -2.25
N LEU A 72 7.48 -3.88 -2.48
CA LEU A 72 6.80 -4.59 -1.41
C LEU A 72 7.84 -5.24 -0.52
N GLY A 73 7.70 -5.07 0.79
CA GLY A 73 8.71 -5.51 1.76
C GLY A 73 9.98 -4.65 1.76
N GLU A 74 10.03 -3.54 1.01
CA GLU A 74 11.15 -2.60 1.10
C GLU A 74 11.07 -1.81 2.41
N THR A 75 12.21 -1.69 3.08
CA THR A 75 12.41 -0.76 4.18
C THR A 75 13.37 0.33 3.72
N ALA A 76 12.93 1.58 3.78
CA ALA A 76 13.74 2.73 3.39
C ALA A 76 13.62 3.86 4.42
N ARG A 77 14.70 4.62 4.56
CA ARG A 77 14.74 5.88 5.29
C ARG A 77 14.52 7.03 4.32
N LEU A 78 13.50 7.83 4.57
CA LEU A 78 13.14 9.03 3.84
C LEU A 78 13.49 10.25 4.67
N ARG A 79 14.49 11.01 4.23
CA ARG A 79 14.78 12.34 4.78
C ARG A 79 13.97 13.37 4.01
N CYS A 80 13.05 14.00 4.70
CA CYS A 80 12.12 14.97 4.15
C CYS A 80 12.53 16.38 4.58
N SER A 81 12.79 17.24 3.60
CA SER A 81 12.90 18.68 3.84
C SER A 81 11.56 19.26 4.30
N PRO A 82 11.54 20.46 4.92
CA PRO A 82 10.32 21.00 5.51
C PRO A 82 9.18 21.16 4.51
N ASP A 83 9.48 21.56 3.27
CA ASP A 83 8.52 21.74 2.17
C ASP A 83 7.82 20.43 1.75
N TYR A 84 8.47 19.30 2.04
CA TYR A 84 7.98 17.95 1.79
C TYR A 84 7.42 17.26 3.05
N ALA A 85 7.48 17.94 4.19
CA ALA A 85 6.98 17.49 5.48
C ALA A 85 5.86 18.44 5.98
N TYR A 86 6.07 19.12 7.12
CA TYR A 86 5.08 19.98 7.78
C TYR A 86 5.30 21.49 7.57
N GLY A 87 6.32 21.88 6.81
CA GLY A 87 6.63 23.26 6.45
C GLY A 87 6.73 24.21 7.65
N ALA A 88 6.36 25.47 7.44
CA ALA A 88 6.34 26.50 8.48
C ALA A 88 5.26 26.29 9.55
N GLY A 89 4.28 25.42 9.31
CA GLY A 89 3.25 25.10 10.31
C GLY A 89 3.75 24.16 11.41
N GLY A 90 4.75 23.32 11.11
CA GLY A 90 5.19 22.26 12.01
C GLY A 90 4.05 21.31 12.39
N PHE A 91 4.23 20.59 13.49
CA PHE A 91 3.17 19.77 14.06
C PHE A 91 3.32 19.70 15.60
N PRO A 92 2.79 20.72 16.32
CA PRO A 92 2.99 20.84 17.76
C PRO A 92 2.51 19.63 18.57
N ALA A 93 1.46 18.94 18.11
CA ALA A 93 0.93 17.75 18.76
C ALA A 93 1.96 16.60 18.87
N TRP A 94 2.94 16.55 17.97
CA TRP A 94 4.05 15.59 18.01
C TRP A 94 5.40 16.24 18.35
N GLY A 95 5.41 17.52 18.74
CA GLY A 95 6.64 18.26 19.05
C GLY A 95 7.50 18.56 17.81
N ILE A 96 6.90 18.62 16.62
CA ILE A 96 7.60 18.97 15.38
C ILE A 96 7.60 20.49 15.24
N GLN A 97 8.78 21.10 15.22
CA GLN A 97 8.94 22.55 15.11
C GLN A 97 8.70 23.03 13.66
N PRO A 98 8.30 24.29 13.46
CA PRO A 98 8.28 24.93 12.15
C PRO A 98 9.60 24.75 11.40
N ASN A 99 9.52 24.51 10.09
CA ASN A 99 10.68 24.39 9.21
C ASN A 99 11.68 23.28 9.60
N SER A 100 11.22 22.24 10.32
CA SER A 100 12.07 21.10 10.69
C SER A 100 12.25 20.11 9.54
N VAL A 101 13.47 19.62 9.38
CA VAL A 101 13.76 18.41 8.60
C VAL A 101 13.35 17.20 9.43
N LEU A 102 12.76 16.20 8.78
CA LEU A 102 12.32 14.97 9.44
C LEU A 102 12.88 13.74 8.72
N ASP A 103 13.19 12.72 9.51
CA ASP A 103 13.58 11.41 8.99
C ASP A 103 12.47 10.40 9.28
N PHE A 104 12.05 9.66 8.27
CA PHE A 104 11.05 8.61 8.39
C PHE A 104 11.64 7.29 7.96
N GLU A 105 11.63 6.30 8.83
CA GLU A 105 11.90 4.92 8.44
C GLU A 105 10.57 4.24 8.11
N ILE A 106 10.38 3.87 6.85
CA ILE A 106 9.14 3.27 6.34
C ILE A 106 9.44 1.87 5.85
N GLU A 107 8.59 0.93 6.23
CA GLU A 107 8.57 -0.47 5.81
C GLU A 107 7.22 -0.76 5.18
N VAL A 108 7.23 -1.19 3.92
CA VAL A 108 6.01 -1.47 3.18
C VAL A 108 5.55 -2.91 3.44
N LEU A 109 4.39 -3.07 4.07
CA LEU A 109 3.86 -4.39 4.43
C LEU A 109 2.95 -4.96 3.35
N SER A 110 2.05 -4.14 2.81
CA SER A 110 1.08 -4.57 1.80
C SER A 110 0.48 -3.40 1.02
N TYR A 111 -0.06 -3.72 -0.15
CA TYR A 111 -0.90 -2.83 -0.94
C TYR A 111 -2.24 -3.50 -1.18
N GLN A 112 -3.33 -2.75 -1.13
CA GLN A 112 -4.58 -3.20 -1.72
C GLN A 112 -4.54 -2.96 -3.23
N PRO A 113 -4.84 -3.98 -4.05
CA PRO A 113 -5.05 -3.79 -5.48
C PRO A 113 -6.14 -2.74 -5.70
N LEU A 114 -5.89 -1.83 -6.64
CA LEU A 114 -6.97 -1.03 -7.23
C LEU A 114 -7.82 -1.98 -8.06
N MET A 115 -8.79 -2.65 -7.45
CA MET A 115 -9.80 -3.39 -8.21
C MET A 115 -10.76 -2.37 -8.82
N ASN A 116 -10.33 -1.76 -9.92
CA ASN A 116 -11.16 -0.83 -10.69
C ASN A 116 -11.90 -1.55 -11.82
N SER A 117 -11.48 -2.76 -12.22
CA SER A 117 -12.22 -3.56 -13.20
C SER A 117 -11.86 -5.06 -13.17
N PHE A 118 -12.81 -5.90 -13.63
CA PHE A 118 -12.60 -7.33 -13.90
C PHE A 118 -11.41 -7.63 -14.83
N ARG A 119 -11.01 -6.65 -15.66
CA ARG A 119 -9.94 -6.81 -16.65
C ARG A 119 -8.56 -6.82 -16.00
N GLU A 120 -8.36 -6.03 -14.94
CA GLU A 120 -7.12 -6.00 -14.15
C GLU A 120 -6.96 -7.25 -13.27
N ALA A 121 -8.06 -7.87 -12.83
CA ALA A 121 -8.01 -9.14 -12.10
C ALA A 121 -7.44 -10.30 -12.95
N LEU A 122 -7.59 -10.22 -14.28
CA LEU A 122 -7.04 -11.18 -15.23
C LEU A 122 -5.55 -10.96 -15.48
N ASP A 123 -5.03 -9.73 -15.36
CA ASP A 123 -3.59 -9.43 -15.53
C ASP A 123 -2.72 -9.92 -14.36
N PHE A 124 -3.29 -10.10 -13.16
CA PHE A 124 -2.59 -10.68 -12.01
C PHE A 124 -2.51 -12.21 -12.04
N CYS A 125 -3.27 -12.87 -12.91
CA CYS A 125 -3.13 -14.30 -13.17
C CYS A 125 -2.32 -14.49 -14.45
N ASP A 126 -1.23 -15.25 -14.39
CA ASP A 126 -0.53 -15.74 -15.59
C ASP A 126 -1.55 -16.45 -16.50
N LEU A 127 -1.98 -15.76 -17.58
CA LEU A 127 -3.07 -16.16 -18.46
C LEU A 127 -2.74 -17.44 -19.26
N ASP A 128 -1.47 -17.84 -19.29
CA ASP A 128 -1.01 -19.05 -19.99
C ASP A 128 -1.44 -20.35 -19.28
N ASP A 129 -1.76 -20.29 -17.99
CA ASP A 129 -2.10 -21.45 -17.16
C ASP A 129 -3.59 -21.54 -16.76
N MET A 130 -4.46 -20.69 -17.29
CA MET A 130 -5.90 -20.72 -16.98
C MET A 130 -6.75 -21.33 -18.10
N VAL A 131 -7.83 -22.03 -17.72
CA VAL A 131 -8.93 -22.34 -18.63
C VAL A 131 -10.13 -21.52 -18.19
N ILE A 132 -10.50 -20.52 -18.98
CA ILE A 132 -11.78 -19.83 -18.81
C ILE A 132 -12.86 -20.77 -19.36
N LEU A 133 -13.49 -21.54 -18.46
CA LEU A 133 -14.67 -22.32 -18.79
C LEU A 133 -15.87 -21.37 -18.71
N GLY A 134 -16.24 -20.83 -19.88
CA GLY A 134 -17.47 -20.11 -20.23
C GLY A 134 -18.35 -19.49 -19.13
N LEU A 135 -18.77 -18.24 -19.36
CA LEU A 135 -19.86 -17.56 -18.66
C LEU A 135 -21.06 -18.51 -18.44
N ILE A 136 -21.37 -18.86 -17.18
CA ILE A 136 -22.62 -19.56 -16.86
C ILE A 136 -23.76 -18.53 -16.84
N LEU A 137 -24.53 -18.61 -17.93
CA LEU A 137 -25.90 -18.21 -18.33
C LEU A 137 -26.93 -17.64 -17.29
N PRO A 138 -28.24 -17.56 -17.63
CA PRO A 138 -29.03 -16.34 -17.63
C PRO A 138 -29.71 -16.06 -16.27
N GLY A 139 -29.64 -14.81 -15.83
CA GLY A 139 -30.27 -14.34 -14.59
C GLY A 139 -29.76 -12.94 -14.21
N PRO A 140 -30.32 -12.30 -13.17
CA PRO A 140 -29.89 -10.96 -12.75
C PRO A 140 -28.50 -10.92 -12.12
N THR A 141 -27.95 -12.08 -11.74
CA THR A 141 -26.60 -12.23 -11.17
C THR A 141 -25.62 -12.70 -12.23
N LYS A 142 -24.61 -11.88 -12.50
CA LYS A 142 -23.47 -12.26 -13.33
C LYS A 142 -22.42 -12.94 -12.45
N GLY A 143 -22.04 -14.16 -12.80
CA GLY A 143 -20.96 -14.90 -12.15
C GLY A 143 -19.90 -15.34 -13.16
N MET A 144 -18.66 -15.47 -12.71
CA MET A 144 -17.57 -16.03 -13.51
C MET A 144 -16.85 -17.12 -12.72
N LEU A 145 -16.74 -18.30 -13.31
CA LEU A 145 -15.94 -19.40 -12.80
C LEU A 145 -14.59 -19.37 -13.54
N VAL A 146 -13.51 -19.23 -12.79
CA VAL A 146 -12.15 -19.33 -13.33
C VAL A 146 -11.56 -20.63 -12.80
N LEU A 147 -10.57 -21.24 -13.46
CA LEU A 147 -9.94 -22.47 -12.98
C LEU A 147 -8.44 -22.52 -13.32
N SER A 148 -7.57 -22.75 -12.34
CA SER A 148 -6.11 -22.89 -12.49
C SER A 148 -5.73 -24.30 -13.00
N LYS A 149 -4.63 -24.41 -13.75
CA LYS A 149 -4.03 -25.69 -14.21
C LYS A 149 -2.88 -26.21 -13.33
N ARG A 150 -2.32 -25.42 -12.41
CA ARG A 150 -1.22 -25.88 -11.52
C ARG A 150 -1.78 -26.49 -10.23
N GLY A 151 -1.82 -27.83 -10.20
CA GLY A 151 -2.37 -28.59 -9.08
C GLY A 151 -3.89 -28.48 -9.03
N TRP A 152 -4.59 -29.57 -8.70
CA TRP A 152 -6.04 -29.61 -8.65
C TRP A 152 -6.61 -28.82 -7.45
N THR A 153 -6.37 -27.52 -7.40
CA THR A 153 -6.99 -26.59 -6.45
C THR A 153 -7.69 -25.52 -7.28
N ARG A 154 -9.01 -25.70 -7.47
CA ARG A 154 -9.79 -24.96 -8.46
C ARG A 154 -10.82 -24.02 -7.80
N VAL A 155 -10.31 -22.81 -7.51
CA VAL A 155 -10.77 -21.46 -7.91
C VAL A 155 -12.19 -20.94 -7.61
N PHE A 156 -12.14 -19.68 -7.15
CA PHE A 156 -13.12 -18.63 -6.87
C PHE A 156 -14.40 -18.59 -7.71
N VAL A 157 -15.54 -18.57 -7.03
CA VAL A 157 -16.82 -18.09 -7.56
C VAL A 157 -16.94 -16.60 -7.22
N VAL A 158 -16.97 -15.74 -8.22
CA VAL A 158 -17.24 -14.30 -8.03
C VAL A 158 -18.72 -14.05 -8.26
N MET A 159 -19.46 -13.74 -7.20
CA MET A 159 -20.84 -13.29 -7.27
C MET A 159 -20.86 -11.76 -7.43
N ILE A 160 -21.48 -11.25 -8.49
CA ILE A 160 -21.74 -9.80 -8.64
C ILE A 160 -23.15 -9.52 -8.12
N GLY A 161 -23.24 -8.99 -6.89
CA GLY A 161 -24.49 -8.51 -6.27
C GLY A 161 -24.23 -7.22 -5.51
N GLY A 162 -24.58 -6.07 -6.10
CA GLY A 162 -24.21 -4.75 -5.56
C GLY A 162 -22.70 -4.45 -5.70
N ASN A 163 -22.27 -3.25 -5.28
CA ASN A 163 -20.88 -2.76 -5.36
C ASN A 163 -19.87 -3.55 -4.48
N ALA A 164 -20.16 -4.79 -4.11
CA ALA A 164 -19.36 -5.62 -3.22
C ALA A 164 -19.11 -7.00 -3.85
N PHE A 165 -17.87 -7.47 -3.70
CA PHE A 165 -17.43 -8.81 -4.07
C PHE A 165 -17.36 -9.66 -2.80
N GLN A 166 -17.93 -10.86 -2.81
CA GLN A 166 -17.82 -11.81 -1.70
C GLN A 166 -17.17 -13.11 -2.18
N ILE A 167 -16.09 -13.52 -1.51
CA ILE A 167 -15.40 -14.79 -1.73
C ILE A 167 -16.12 -15.86 -0.91
N LEU A 168 -16.76 -16.83 -1.56
CA LEU A 168 -17.45 -17.94 -0.89
C LEU A 168 -16.50 -19.14 -0.69
N GLY A 169 -15.54 -18.98 0.23
CA GLY A 169 -14.78 -20.08 0.84
C GLY A 169 -13.82 -20.89 -0.06
N SER A 170 -12.93 -21.62 0.62
CA SER A 170 -12.00 -22.60 0.04
C SER A 170 -12.20 -23.93 0.74
N SER A 171 -12.36 -25.02 -0.01
CA SER A 171 -12.16 -26.38 0.53
C SER A 171 -10.96 -27.02 -0.15
N ILE A 172 -10.20 -27.75 0.66
CA ILE A 172 -9.21 -28.74 0.21
C ILE A 172 -9.98 -29.93 -0.38
#